data_AF-A0A3L7LSU4-F1
#
_entry.id   AF-A0A3L7LSU4-F1
#
_cell.length_a   1.000
_cell.length_b   1.000
_cell.length_c   1.000
_cell.angle_alpha   90.00
_cell.angle_beta   90.00
_cell.angle_gamma   90.00
#
_symmetry.space_group_name_H-M   'P 1'
#
loop_
_entity.id
_entity.type
_entity.pdbx_description
1 polymer ?
#
loop_
_entity_poly.entity_id
_entity_poly.type
_entity_poly.pdbx_seq_one_letter_code
_entity_poly.pdbx_strand_id
1 'polypeptide(L)'
;MYWINGIPQAQLPLADRTIHLGDGFFTTARLLDGDIPLLAWHLERLSLAVQRLLFAPLDADALRREMLTVAGDGGDGVLKALISRGSGGQGYSFSGCGAPVPVLAGIKHNNRLEQVLISAHLERDAAHETLVLDTKGGECASTNLFWRRGYALAEVAVGPEALATADKVFITNALLPIVPVKAIDERHYADRTLYLQLYPLC
;
A
#
# COMPACT_ATOMS: atom_id res chain seq x y z
N MET A 1 16.61 -12.15 -4.58
CA MET A 1 16.35 -13.48 -3.98
C MET A 1 15.03 -13.38 -3.22
N TYR A 2 14.20 -14.42 -3.16
CA TYR A 2 12.96 -14.41 -2.38
C TYR A 2 13.09 -15.34 -1.18
N TRP A 3 12.41 -15.01 -0.08
CA TRP A 3 12.28 -15.86 1.10
C TRP A 3 10.80 -16.24 1.23
N ILE A 4 10.53 -17.53 1.29
CA ILE A 4 9.17 -18.06 1.47
C ILE A 4 9.21 -18.94 2.71
N ASN A 5 8.47 -18.53 3.74
CA ASN A 5 8.45 -19.16 5.07
C ASN A 5 9.87 -19.30 5.65
N GLY A 6 10.65 -18.21 5.64
CA GLY A 6 12.03 -18.18 6.13
C GLY A 6 13.08 -18.86 5.25
N ILE A 7 12.69 -19.53 4.15
CA ILE A 7 13.61 -20.29 3.28
C ILE A 7 13.86 -19.54 1.97
N PRO A 8 15.12 -19.32 1.56
CA PRO A 8 15.43 -18.78 0.23
C PRO A 8 14.96 -19.72 -0.88
N GLN A 9 14.00 -19.28 -1.69
CA GLN A 9 13.49 -20.07 -2.82
C GLN A 9 12.75 -19.17 -3.83
N ALA A 10 12.62 -19.62 -5.07
CA ALA A 10 11.97 -18.84 -6.14
C ALA A 10 10.64 -19.44 -6.60
N GLN A 11 10.11 -20.45 -5.89
CA GLN A 11 8.94 -21.20 -6.29
C GLN A 11 7.88 -21.16 -5.19
N LEU A 12 6.63 -20.90 -5.57
CA LEU A 12 5.47 -21.04 -4.72
C LEU A 12 4.62 -22.20 -5.26
N PRO A 13 3.97 -23.02 -4.40
CA PRO A 13 3.06 -24.05 -4.88
C PRO A 13 1.96 -23.47 -5.77
N LEU A 14 1.69 -24.11 -6.92
CA LEU A 14 0.60 -23.68 -7.80
C LEU A 14 -0.75 -23.69 -7.10
N ALA A 15 -0.94 -24.59 -6.13
CA ALA A 15 -2.15 -24.70 -5.32
C ALA A 15 -2.33 -23.55 -4.31
N ASP A 16 -1.37 -22.63 -4.19
CA ASP A 16 -1.50 -21.47 -3.33
C ASP A 16 -2.64 -20.55 -3.81
N ARG A 17 -3.52 -20.18 -2.89
CA ARG A 17 -4.71 -19.40 -3.20
C ARG A 17 -4.40 -18.00 -3.70
N THR A 18 -3.21 -17.45 -3.45
CA THR A 18 -2.81 -16.16 -4.04
C THR A 18 -2.64 -16.25 -5.55
N ILE A 19 -2.28 -17.43 -6.10
CA ILE A 19 -2.11 -17.65 -7.54
C ILE A 19 -3.48 -17.70 -8.21
N HIS A 20 -4.46 -18.33 -7.56
CA HIS A 20 -5.78 -18.54 -8.13
C HIS A 20 -6.77 -17.39 -7.89
N LEU A 21 -6.71 -16.77 -6.71
CA LEU A 21 -7.78 -15.92 -6.17
C LEU A 21 -7.28 -14.55 -5.69
N GLY A 22 -5.97 -14.28 -5.72
CA GLY A 22 -5.41 -13.11 -5.05
C GLY A 22 -5.72 -13.09 -3.54
N ASP A 23 -5.92 -14.26 -2.92
CA ASP A 23 -6.28 -14.43 -1.52
C ASP A 23 -5.06 -14.24 -0.61
N GLY A 24 -4.67 -12.98 -0.47
CA GLY A 24 -3.49 -12.54 0.24
C GLY A 24 -3.40 -11.03 0.29
N PHE A 25 -2.40 -10.54 1.00
CA PHE A 25 -2.12 -9.13 1.16
C PHE A 25 -0.62 -8.90 1.29
N PHE A 26 -0.20 -7.64 1.13
CA PHE A 26 1.21 -7.32 1.10
C PHE A 26 1.51 -5.94 1.67
N THR A 27 2.77 -5.73 1.99
CA THR A 27 3.32 -4.40 2.19
C THR A 27 4.61 -4.23 1.41
N THR A 28 4.94 -2.99 1.10
CA THR A 28 6.15 -2.61 0.38
C THR A 28 6.82 -1.52 1.18
N ALA A 29 7.99 -1.82 1.74
CA ALA A 29 8.76 -0.95 2.60
C ALA A 29 10.02 -0.50 1.88
N ARG A 30 10.47 0.72 2.20
CA ARG A 30 11.78 1.20 1.79
C ARG A 30 12.85 0.54 2.68
N LEU A 31 14.00 0.24 2.10
CA LEU A 31 15.24 -0.06 2.84
C LEU A 31 16.17 1.14 2.74
N LEU A 32 16.71 1.55 3.87
CA LEU A 32 17.68 2.64 3.98
C LEU A 32 18.80 2.21 4.90
N ASP A 33 20.02 2.13 4.39
CA ASP A 33 21.20 1.75 5.19
C ASP A 33 21.02 0.45 6.02
N GLY A 34 20.29 -0.53 5.47
CA GLY A 34 19.98 -1.79 6.14
C GLY A 34 18.85 -1.72 7.19
N ASP A 35 18.23 -0.56 7.37
CA ASP A 35 17.05 -0.36 8.20
C ASP A 35 15.75 -0.35 7.38
N ILE A 36 14.64 -0.58 8.08
CA ILE A 36 13.28 -0.50 7.53
C ILE A 36 12.55 0.67 8.21
N PRO A 37 12.52 1.87 7.60
CA PRO A 37 11.70 2.96 8.09
C PRO A 37 10.24 2.54 8.28
N LEU A 38 9.62 3.02 9.36
CA LEU A 38 8.21 2.74 9.68
C LEU A 38 7.88 1.24 9.83
N LEU A 39 8.86 0.38 10.16
CA LEU A 39 8.65 -1.07 10.33
C LEU A 39 7.44 -1.43 11.20
N ALA A 40 7.24 -0.73 12.32
CA ALA A 40 6.10 -0.95 13.20
C ALA A 40 4.76 -0.75 12.47
N TRP A 41 4.65 0.29 11.63
CA TRP A 41 3.45 0.60 10.84
C TRP A 41 3.25 -0.41 9.71
N HIS A 42 4.34 -0.92 9.12
CA HIS A 42 4.29 -2.03 8.16
C HIS A 42 3.74 -3.30 8.79
N LEU A 43 4.16 -3.65 10.01
CA LEU A 43 3.63 -4.80 10.74
C LEU A 43 2.17 -4.58 11.16
N GLU A 44 1.82 -3.39 11.63
CA GLU A 44 0.45 -3.04 12.05
C GLU A 44 -0.56 -3.18 10.90
N ARG A 45 -0.25 -2.68 9.71
CA ARG A 45 -1.15 -2.84 8.55
C ARG A 45 -1.31 -4.29 8.10
N LEU A 46 -0.28 -5.12 8.26
CA LEU A 46 -0.35 -6.54 7.95
C LEU A 46 -1.24 -7.24 8.97
N SER A 47 -1.09 -6.92 10.26
CA SER A 47 -1.97 -7.41 11.33
C SER A 47 -3.44 -7.00 11.11
N LEU A 48 -3.69 -5.76 10.68
CA LEU A 48 -5.04 -5.32 10.33
C LEU A 48 -5.61 -6.13 9.16
N ALA A 49 -4.80 -6.43 8.14
CA ALA A 49 -5.22 -7.26 7.01
C ALA A 49 -5.52 -8.71 7.44
N VAL A 50 -4.71 -9.30 8.33
CA VAL A 50 -4.98 -10.63 8.93
C VAL A 50 -6.38 -10.67 9.53
N GLN A 51 -6.71 -9.67 10.37
CA GLN A 51 -8.01 -9.59 11.05
C GLN A 51 -9.15 -9.43 10.05
N ARG A 52 -9.04 -8.47 9.14
CA ARG A 52 -10.13 -8.11 8.21
C ARG A 52 -10.38 -9.14 7.12
N LEU A 53 -9.34 -9.88 6.71
CA LEU A 53 -9.43 -10.95 5.71
C LEU A 53 -9.59 -12.33 6.36
N LEU A 54 -9.79 -12.40 7.68
CA LEU A 54 -10.07 -13.63 8.41
C LEU A 54 -8.97 -14.70 8.22
N PHE A 55 -7.71 -14.28 8.32
CA PHE A 55 -6.57 -15.20 8.30
C PHE A 55 -6.36 -15.82 9.68
N ALA A 56 -5.70 -16.98 9.72
CA ALA A 56 -5.15 -17.50 10.98
C ALA A 56 -4.16 -16.47 11.58
N PRO A 57 -3.98 -16.45 12.92
CA PRO A 57 -3.02 -15.55 13.55
C PRO A 57 -1.64 -15.65 12.91
N LEU A 58 -1.09 -14.49 12.55
CA LEU A 58 0.27 -14.35 12.02
C LEU A 58 1.22 -14.05 13.19
N ASP A 59 2.33 -14.79 13.27
CA ASP A 59 3.41 -14.46 14.21
C ASP A 59 4.15 -13.20 13.72
N ALA A 60 3.71 -12.05 14.25
CA ALA A 60 4.27 -10.75 13.87
C ALA A 60 5.75 -10.61 14.28
N ASP A 61 6.19 -11.28 15.36
CA ASP A 61 7.58 -11.23 15.81
C ASP A 61 8.48 -12.07 14.92
N ALA A 62 8.00 -13.24 14.46
CA ALA A 62 8.70 -14.03 13.45
C ALA A 62 8.85 -13.26 12.14
N LEU A 63 7.74 -12.67 11.64
CA LEU A 63 7.78 -11.85 10.43
C LEU A 63 8.72 -10.65 10.60
N ARG A 64 8.70 -9.98 11.76
CA ARG A 64 9.62 -8.88 12.05
C ARG A 64 11.07 -9.33 11.95
N ARG A 65 11.43 -10.46 12.55
CA ARG A 65 12.79 -11.01 12.47
C ARG A 65 13.18 -11.31 11.03
N GLU A 66 12.30 -11.93 10.24
CA GLU A 66 12.56 -12.22 8.83
C GLU A 66 12.80 -10.94 8.02
N MET A 67 11.95 -9.92 8.19
CA MET A 67 12.12 -8.63 7.53
C MET A 67 13.46 -7.98 7.87
N LEU A 68 13.84 -7.99 9.16
CA LEU A 68 15.13 -7.44 9.62
C LEU A 68 16.32 -8.24 9.09
N THR A 69 16.23 -9.56 9.02
CA THR A 69 17.28 -10.40 8.41
C THR A 69 17.49 -10.03 6.95
N VAL A 70 16.40 -9.88 6.17
CA VAL A 70 16.50 -9.50 4.75
C VAL A 70 17.04 -8.08 4.57
N ALA A 71 16.72 -7.15 5.48
CA ALA A 71 17.24 -5.79 5.44
C ALA A 71 18.73 -5.72 5.85
N GLY A 72 19.15 -6.57 6.79
CA GLY A 72 20.50 -6.62 7.34
C GLY A 72 21.61 -7.01 6.34
N ASP A 73 21.25 -7.50 5.15
CA ASP A 73 22.19 -7.77 4.06
C ASP A 73 22.79 -6.49 3.43
N GLY A 74 22.40 -5.31 3.95
CA GLY A 74 23.14 -4.06 3.79
C GLY A 74 22.94 -3.38 2.44
N GLY A 75 21.95 -2.49 2.36
CA GLY A 75 21.80 -1.59 1.22
C GLY A 75 20.47 -0.86 1.16
N ASP A 76 20.45 0.20 0.36
CA ASP A 76 19.22 0.87 -0.05
C ASP A 76 18.42 -0.02 -1.00
N GLY A 77 17.10 -0.02 -0.86
CA GLY A 77 16.27 -0.88 -1.69
C GLY A 77 14.80 -0.87 -1.31
N VAL A 78 14.12 -1.93 -1.76
CA VAL A 78 12.70 -2.14 -1.54
C VAL A 78 12.48 -3.55 -1.03
N LEU A 79 11.85 -3.66 0.14
CA LEU A 79 11.40 -4.92 0.71
C LEU A 79 9.91 -5.08 0.45
N LYS A 80 9.50 -6.23 -0.07
CA LYS A 80 8.09 -6.59 -0.22
C LYS A 80 7.79 -7.83 0.61
N ALA A 81 6.91 -7.71 1.61
CA ALA A 81 6.38 -8.84 2.35
C ALA A 81 4.98 -9.17 1.80
N LEU A 82 4.78 -10.41 1.36
CA LEU A 82 3.50 -10.93 0.84
C LEU A 82 3.05 -12.09 1.71
N ILE A 83 1.81 -12.04 2.16
CA ILE A 83 1.17 -13.09 2.96
C ILE A 83 0.04 -13.66 2.10
N SER A 84 0.09 -14.98 1.84
CA SER A 84 -0.99 -15.72 1.19
C SER A 84 -1.74 -16.56 2.23
N ARG A 85 -3.00 -16.93 1.91
CA ARG A 85 -3.74 -17.88 2.75
C ARG A 85 -3.16 -19.30 2.71
N GLY A 86 -2.18 -19.54 1.82
CA GLY A 86 -1.61 -20.85 1.57
C GLY A 86 -2.46 -21.68 0.60
N SER A 87 -2.24 -22.99 0.60
CA SER A 87 -2.93 -23.96 -0.27
C SER A 87 -4.11 -24.62 0.43
N GLY A 88 -5.13 -25.04 -0.34
CA GLY A 88 -6.27 -25.83 0.15
C GLY A 88 -7.63 -25.11 0.12
N GLY A 89 -8.63 -25.77 0.71
CA GLY A 89 -10.05 -25.37 0.61
C GLY A 89 -10.71 -25.79 -0.71
N GLN A 90 -12.04 -25.88 -0.73
CA GLN A 90 -12.82 -26.15 -1.94
C GLN A 90 -13.43 -24.86 -2.49
N GLY A 91 -13.09 -24.52 -3.74
CA GLY A 91 -13.56 -23.29 -4.39
C GLY A 91 -13.26 -22.04 -3.55
N TYR A 92 -14.29 -21.21 -3.37
CA TYR A 92 -14.21 -19.97 -2.57
C TYR A 92 -14.54 -20.18 -1.08
N SER A 93 -14.79 -21.42 -0.62
CA SER A 93 -15.35 -21.66 0.72
C SER A 93 -14.45 -21.19 1.87
N PHE A 94 -15.08 -20.61 2.90
CA PHE A 94 -14.51 -20.17 4.18
C PHE A 94 -15.06 -20.97 5.40
N SER A 95 -15.83 -22.04 5.17
CA SER A 95 -16.63 -22.83 6.13
C SER A 95 -16.39 -22.52 7.63
N GLY A 96 -17.28 -21.71 8.24
CA GLY A 96 -17.31 -21.43 9.69
C GLY A 96 -17.45 -19.96 10.13
N CYS A 97 -17.44 -18.97 9.23
CA CYS A 97 -17.55 -17.55 9.63
C CYS A 97 -18.99 -17.03 9.68
N GLY A 98 -19.25 -16.11 10.63
CA GLY A 98 -20.50 -15.33 10.71
C GLY A 98 -20.62 -14.25 9.62
N ALA A 99 -21.72 -13.49 9.65
CA ALA A 99 -22.18 -12.57 8.61
C ALA A 99 -21.08 -11.70 7.95
N PRO A 100 -21.15 -11.47 6.62
CA PRO A 100 -20.13 -10.72 5.90
C PRO A 100 -20.14 -9.23 6.26
N VAL A 101 -18.96 -8.67 6.46
CA VAL A 101 -18.72 -7.22 6.53
C VAL A 101 -17.96 -6.84 5.25
N PRO A 102 -18.33 -5.79 4.50
CA PRO A 102 -17.52 -5.33 3.37
C PRO A 102 -16.22 -4.70 3.91
N VAL A 103 -15.06 -5.35 3.72
CA VAL A 103 -13.79 -4.89 4.34
C VAL A 103 -12.59 -4.71 3.40
N LEU A 104 -12.75 -4.65 2.09
CA LEU A 104 -11.59 -4.46 1.20
C LEU A 104 -11.05 -3.01 1.18
N ALA A 105 -11.86 -2.02 1.54
CA ALA A 105 -11.44 -0.63 1.60
C ALA A 105 -10.28 -0.42 2.60
N GLY A 106 -9.20 0.18 2.12
CA GLY A 106 -7.98 0.47 2.90
C GLY A 106 -7.02 -0.72 3.10
N ILE A 107 -7.35 -1.95 2.66
CA ILE A 107 -6.44 -3.09 2.76
C ILE A 107 -5.54 -3.18 1.53
N LYS A 108 -4.24 -3.39 1.76
CA LYS A 108 -3.28 -3.66 0.68
C LYS A 108 -3.30 -5.13 0.20
N HIS A 109 -4.46 -5.62 -0.26
CA HIS A 109 -4.65 -7.01 -0.74
C HIS A 109 -4.04 -7.29 -2.14
N ASN A 110 -3.96 -8.56 -2.54
CA ASN A 110 -3.36 -9.02 -3.80
C ASN A 110 -4.28 -8.90 -5.03
N ASN A 111 -5.59 -8.66 -4.83
CA ASN A 111 -6.51 -8.31 -5.93
C ASN A 111 -6.20 -6.91 -6.48
N ARG A 112 -5.20 -6.80 -7.37
CA ARG A 112 -4.65 -5.54 -7.89
C ARG A 112 -4.88 -5.32 -9.38
N LEU A 113 -5.82 -6.05 -9.97
CA LEU A 113 -6.11 -5.92 -11.41
C LEU A 113 -6.56 -4.50 -11.77
N GLU A 114 -7.33 -3.83 -10.92
CA GLU A 114 -7.69 -2.42 -11.10
C GLU A 114 -6.44 -1.55 -11.25
N GLN A 115 -5.43 -1.69 -10.38
CA GLN A 115 -4.20 -0.91 -10.45
C GLN A 115 -3.35 -1.27 -11.69
N VAL A 116 -3.37 -2.54 -12.13
CA VAL A 116 -2.70 -2.94 -13.38
C VAL A 116 -3.36 -2.27 -14.59
N LEU A 117 -4.70 -2.23 -14.64
CA LEU A 117 -5.43 -1.58 -15.73
C LEU A 117 -5.23 -0.06 -15.73
N ILE A 118 -5.22 0.55 -14.55
CA ILE A 118 -4.92 1.98 -14.37
C ILE A 118 -3.50 2.29 -14.87
N SER A 119 -2.49 1.50 -14.47
CA SER A 119 -1.10 1.66 -14.95
C SER A 119 -1.00 1.50 -16.46
N ALA A 120 -1.65 0.50 -17.03
CA ALA A 120 -1.63 0.26 -18.48
C ALA A 120 -2.30 1.39 -19.28
N HIS A 121 -3.25 2.11 -18.68
CA HIS A 121 -3.83 3.31 -19.27
C HIS A 121 -2.85 4.49 -19.16
N LEU A 122 -2.25 4.71 -17.99
CA LEU A 122 -1.29 5.78 -17.73
C LEU A 122 -0.04 5.68 -18.64
N GLU A 123 0.44 4.47 -18.92
CA GLU A 123 1.59 4.25 -19.83
C GLU A 123 1.36 4.76 -21.27
N ARG A 124 0.11 5.03 -21.64
CA ARG A 124 -0.25 5.62 -22.95
C ARG A 124 -0.37 7.15 -22.90
N ASP A 125 -0.24 7.72 -21.71
CA ASP A 125 -0.30 9.15 -21.43
C ASP A 125 1.13 9.68 -21.16
N ALA A 126 1.32 11.01 -21.25
CA ALA A 126 2.54 11.69 -20.84
C ALA A 126 2.58 12.01 -19.33
N ALA A 127 1.49 11.76 -18.60
CA ALA A 127 1.41 11.95 -17.16
C ALA A 127 2.32 10.98 -16.38
N HIS A 128 2.79 11.41 -15.21
CA HIS A 128 3.65 10.60 -14.33
C HIS A 128 2.85 9.74 -13.32
N GLU A 129 1.61 10.15 -13.05
CA GLU A 129 0.66 9.50 -12.15
C GLU A 129 -0.77 9.89 -12.58
N THR A 130 -1.77 9.19 -12.05
CA THR A 130 -3.18 9.40 -12.42
C THR A 130 -4.09 9.52 -11.20
N LEU A 131 -5.11 10.36 -11.33
CA LEU A 131 -6.16 10.49 -10.34
C LEU A 131 -7.20 9.38 -10.53
N VAL A 132 -7.43 8.58 -9.50
CA VAL A 132 -8.35 7.45 -9.55
C VAL A 132 -9.58 7.76 -8.72
N LEU A 133 -10.74 7.75 -9.38
CA LEU A 133 -12.03 7.94 -8.74
C LEU A 133 -12.68 6.59 -8.44
N ASP A 134 -13.45 6.54 -7.36
CA ASP A 134 -14.35 5.43 -7.09
C ASP A 134 -15.53 5.42 -8.09
N THR A 135 -16.37 4.40 -8.01
CA THR A 135 -17.55 4.25 -8.89
C THR A 135 -18.63 5.31 -8.65
N LYS A 136 -18.51 6.13 -7.61
CA LYS A 136 -19.40 7.25 -7.28
C LYS A 136 -18.80 8.61 -7.66
N GLY A 137 -17.58 8.64 -8.19
CA GLY A 137 -16.87 9.85 -8.60
C GLY A 137 -16.08 10.54 -7.47
N GLY A 138 -15.99 9.94 -6.27
CA GLY A 138 -15.13 10.44 -5.20
C GLY A 138 -13.68 9.98 -5.40
N GLU A 139 -12.70 10.79 -5.03
CA GLU A 139 -11.29 10.37 -5.10
C GLU A 139 -11.01 9.19 -4.15
N CYS A 140 -10.37 8.14 -4.65
CA CYS A 140 -9.82 7.09 -3.82
C CYS A 140 -8.53 7.56 -3.13
N ALA A 141 -8.65 8.41 -2.12
CA ALA A 141 -7.52 8.74 -1.26
C ALA A 141 -7.12 7.50 -0.44
N SER A 142 -5.99 6.88 -0.78
CA SER A 142 -5.27 6.07 0.19
C SER A 142 -4.66 7.02 1.23
N THR A 143 -5.39 7.29 2.30
CA THR A 143 -5.01 8.26 3.32
C THR A 143 -3.66 7.96 3.94
N ASN A 144 -2.74 8.92 3.87
CA ASN A 144 -1.53 8.98 4.69
C ASN A 144 -1.64 10.22 5.59
N LEU A 145 -1.83 10.01 6.89
CA LEU A 145 -2.00 11.08 7.88
C LEU A 145 -0.66 11.75 8.24
N PHE A 146 -0.64 13.08 8.28
CA PHE A 146 0.47 13.88 8.81
C PHE A 146 0.02 14.71 10.02
N TRP A 147 0.13 14.15 11.22
CA TRP A 147 -0.13 14.86 12.49
C TRP A 147 1.19 15.24 13.14
N ARG A 148 1.55 16.53 13.17
CA ARG A 148 2.31 17.16 14.30
C ARG A 148 2.64 18.66 14.24
N ARG A 149 2.12 19.47 13.31
CA ARG A 149 2.64 20.86 13.12
C ARG A 149 1.59 21.98 13.05
N GLY A 150 0.48 21.86 13.76
CA GLY A 150 -0.53 22.93 13.83
C GLY A 150 -1.45 23.01 12.61
N TYR A 151 -1.41 22.01 11.74
CA TYR A 151 -2.37 21.84 10.65
C TYR A 151 -3.63 21.12 11.16
N ALA A 152 -4.80 21.61 10.77
CA ALA A 152 -6.05 20.88 10.92
C ALA A 152 -6.11 19.79 9.84
N LEU A 153 -6.45 18.57 10.24
CA LEU A 153 -6.57 17.43 9.35
C LEU A 153 -8.03 17.03 9.25
N ALA A 154 -8.48 16.78 8.02
CA ALA A 154 -9.79 16.23 7.74
C ALA A 154 -9.64 15.17 6.64
N GLU A 155 -10.26 14.01 6.87
CA GLU A 155 -10.52 13.04 5.81
C GLU A 155 -11.86 13.44 5.18
N VAL A 156 -11.86 13.67 3.87
CA VAL A 156 -13.02 14.17 3.13
C VAL A 156 -13.27 13.31 1.90
N ALA A 157 -14.54 13.09 1.57
CA ALA A 157 -14.94 12.49 0.31
C ALA A 157 -15.38 13.62 -0.63
N VAL A 158 -14.47 14.02 -1.51
CA VAL A 158 -14.69 15.09 -2.50
C VAL A 158 -14.37 14.58 -3.90
N GLY A 159 -14.99 15.20 -4.91
CA GLY A 159 -14.67 14.92 -6.30
C GLY A 159 -13.37 15.63 -6.74
N PRO A 160 -12.89 15.32 -7.95
CA PRO A 160 -11.66 15.88 -8.50
C PRO A 160 -11.69 17.42 -8.61
N GLU A 161 -12.88 18.02 -8.69
CA GLU A 161 -13.06 19.47 -8.73
C GLU A 161 -12.49 20.19 -7.51
N ALA A 162 -12.41 19.52 -6.35
CA ALA A 162 -11.80 20.11 -5.16
C ALA A 162 -10.31 20.42 -5.38
N LEU A 163 -9.61 19.60 -6.17
CA LEU A 163 -8.19 19.78 -6.49
C LEU A 163 -7.96 21.07 -7.30
N ALA A 164 -8.90 21.46 -8.18
CA ALA A 164 -8.78 22.69 -8.96
C ALA A 164 -8.66 23.95 -8.07
N THR A 165 -9.27 23.90 -6.88
CA THR A 165 -9.23 24.99 -5.89
C THR A 165 -8.13 24.83 -4.84
N ALA A 166 -7.45 23.69 -4.81
CA ALA A 166 -6.39 23.44 -3.85
C ALA A 166 -5.16 24.32 -4.14
N ASP A 167 -4.55 24.87 -3.09
CA ASP A 167 -3.28 25.60 -3.22
C ASP A 167 -2.11 24.66 -3.54
N LYS A 168 -2.18 23.43 -3.01
CA LYS A 168 -1.11 22.43 -3.06
C LYS A 168 -1.71 21.03 -3.10
N VAL A 169 -1.13 20.15 -3.89
CA VAL A 169 -1.50 18.74 -3.97
C VAL A 169 -0.25 17.89 -3.80
N PHE A 170 -0.36 16.79 -3.05
CA PHE A 170 0.72 15.87 -2.76
C PHE A 170 0.29 14.44 -3.01
N ILE A 171 1.21 13.63 -3.49
CA ILE A 171 1.08 12.17 -3.52
C ILE A 171 2.12 11.55 -2.57
N THR A 172 1.81 10.40 -2.00
CA THR A 172 2.67 9.77 -0.99
C THR A 172 2.47 8.27 -0.96
N ASN A 173 3.56 7.54 -0.76
CA ASN A 173 3.56 6.13 -0.39
C ASN A 173 4.83 5.82 0.44
N ALA A 174 5.00 4.57 0.88
CA ALA A 174 6.14 4.20 1.73
C ALA A 174 7.53 4.30 1.04
N LEU A 175 7.58 4.40 -0.29
CA LEU A 175 8.82 4.54 -1.08
C LEU A 175 9.09 6.01 -1.45
N LEU A 176 8.03 6.74 -1.79
CA LEU A 176 8.00 8.16 -2.11
C LEU A 176 7.23 8.88 -1.01
N PRO A 177 7.87 9.24 0.11
CA PRO A 177 7.16 9.52 1.35
C PRO A 177 6.34 10.82 1.27
N ILE A 178 6.76 11.80 0.47
CA ILE A 178 5.90 12.90 0.00
C ILE A 178 6.44 13.47 -1.33
N VAL A 179 5.57 13.66 -2.31
CA VAL A 179 5.92 14.23 -3.63
C VAL A 179 4.92 15.33 -3.99
N PRO A 180 5.38 16.56 -4.31
CA PRO A 180 4.50 17.64 -4.68
C PRO A 180 4.05 17.47 -6.14
N VAL A 181 2.75 17.57 -6.37
CA VAL A 181 2.18 17.57 -7.73
C VAL A 181 2.48 18.91 -8.38
N LYS A 182 3.05 18.89 -9.58
CA LYS A 182 3.38 20.11 -10.34
C LYS A 182 2.20 20.64 -11.15
N ALA A 183 1.45 19.73 -11.74
CA ALA A 183 0.26 20.04 -12.51
C ALA A 183 -0.70 18.83 -12.52
N ILE A 184 -1.99 19.12 -12.70
CA ILE A 184 -3.03 18.15 -13.04
C ILE A 184 -3.76 18.76 -14.23
N ASP A 185 -3.75 18.06 -15.36
CA ASP A 185 -4.18 18.61 -16.66
C ASP A 185 -3.57 20.00 -16.90
N GLU A 186 -4.40 21.02 -17.14
CA GLU A 186 -3.99 22.40 -17.39
C GLU A 186 -3.70 23.21 -16.10
N ARG A 187 -4.01 22.67 -14.91
CA ARG A 187 -3.85 23.37 -13.63
C ARG A 187 -2.45 23.16 -13.08
N HIS A 188 -1.70 24.26 -12.92
CA HIS A 188 -0.39 24.25 -12.29
C HIS A 188 -0.43 24.60 -10.80
N TYR A 189 0.32 23.85 -9.99
CA TYR A 189 0.56 24.12 -8.58
C TYR A 189 2.02 24.54 -8.42
N ALA A 190 2.29 25.83 -8.17
CA ALA A 190 3.65 26.36 -8.10
C ALA A 190 4.25 26.33 -6.68
N ASP A 191 3.40 26.41 -5.65
CA ASP A 191 3.85 26.55 -4.27
C ASP A 191 4.51 25.25 -3.75
N ARG A 192 5.71 25.38 -3.18
CA ARG A 192 6.50 24.28 -2.58
C ARG A 192 6.81 24.50 -1.10
N THR A 193 6.25 25.55 -0.48
CA THR A 193 6.53 25.91 0.92
C THR A 193 6.25 24.76 1.88
N LEU A 194 5.06 24.15 1.78
CA LEU A 194 4.67 23.02 2.62
C LEU A 194 5.49 21.75 2.31
N TYR A 195 5.82 21.50 1.03
CA TYR A 195 6.70 20.40 0.65
C TYR A 195 8.05 20.50 1.37
N LEU A 196 8.69 21.67 1.31
CA LEU A 196 10.00 21.91 1.91
C LEU A 196 9.98 21.79 3.45
N GLN A 197 8.82 22.01 4.08
CA GLN A 197 8.63 21.81 5.51
C GLN A 197 8.41 20.35 5.89
N LEU A 198 7.71 19.58 5.05
CA LEU A 198 7.32 18.19 5.32
C LEU A 198 8.40 17.18 4.90
N TYR A 199 9.06 17.39 3.77
CA TYR A 199 10.02 16.44 3.20
C TYR A 199 11.15 16.02 4.16
N PRO A 200 11.76 16.91 4.97
CA PRO A 200 12.78 16.48 5.94
C PRO A 200 12.27 15.60 7.09
N LEU A 201 10.96 15.46 7.24
CA LEU A 201 10.31 14.64 8.27
C LEU A 201 9.84 13.28 7.74
N CYS A 202 9.97 13.07 6.43
CA CYS A 202 9.44 11.97 5.64
C CYS A 202 10.57 11.01 5.26
#